data_AF-A0A960I6Z6-F1
#
_entry.id   AF-A0A960I6Z6-F1
#
_cell.length_a   1.000
_cell.length_b   1.000
_cell.length_c   1.000
_cell.angle_alpha   90.00
_cell.angle_beta   90.00
_cell.angle_gamma   90.00
#
_symmetry.space_group_name_H-M   'P 1'
#
loop_
_entity.id
_entity.type
_entity.pdbx_description
1 polymer ?
#
loop_
_entity_poly.entity_id
_entity_poly.type
_entity_poly.pdbx_seq_one_letter_code
_entity_poly.pdbx_strand_id
1 'polypeptide(L)'
;MAAPEYVPIPPLERTRYYTSPPRRADSWMPERPGELDEPGQPSGAGLGNQGPDQGFALRLARRFADRVVLQRGEHLADVLAGGVSVALKRASLFSRAPVIHDLTAAFTVWGFLSDSPPPALVELRRELFEEVSNPHHYAELRRIPAMVPEKTLRFSLDELPRRHDADWKSLLDLSHLPGTVPS
;
A
#
# COMPACT_ATOMS: atom_id res chain seq x y z
N MET A 1 27.02 -14.78 20.15
CA MET A 1 26.75 -15.07 21.57
C MET A 1 27.93 -15.86 22.11
N ALA A 2 28.58 -15.37 23.16
CA ALA A 2 29.61 -16.11 23.87
C ALA A 2 28.95 -17.09 24.86
N ALA A 3 29.54 -18.27 25.04
CA ALA A 3 29.04 -19.24 26.01
C ALA A 3 29.24 -18.70 27.45
N PRO A 4 28.27 -18.93 28.37
CA PRO A 4 28.37 -18.46 29.76
C PRO A 4 29.51 -19.16 30.53
N GLU A 5 30.11 -18.41 31.46
CA GLU A 5 31.38 -18.71 32.16
C GLU A 5 31.39 -19.97 33.05
N TYR A 6 30.23 -20.58 33.32
CA TYR A 6 30.06 -21.54 34.42
C TYR A 6 29.57 -22.93 33.98
N VAL A 7 29.92 -23.37 32.77
CA VAL A 7 29.72 -24.76 32.34
C VAL A 7 31.09 -25.46 32.33
N PRO A 8 31.30 -26.49 33.16
CA PRO A 8 32.55 -27.26 33.15
C PRO A 8 32.75 -27.92 31.78
N ILE A 9 33.83 -27.57 31.08
CA ILE A 9 34.19 -28.14 29.79
C ILE A 9 35.13 -29.33 30.02
N PRO A 10 34.85 -30.54 29.50
CA PRO A 10 35.75 -31.68 29.56
C PRO A 10 37.15 -31.33 29.01
N PRO A 11 38.26 -31.74 29.66
CA PRO A 11 39.62 -31.34 29.27
C PRO A 11 40.04 -31.72 27.84
N LEU A 12 39.36 -32.71 27.25
CA LEU A 12 39.63 -33.23 25.91
C LEU A 12 38.68 -32.66 24.84
N GLU A 13 37.69 -31.86 25.24
CA GLU A 13 36.74 -31.27 24.32
C GLU A 13 37.34 -29.99 23.72
N ARG A 14 37.76 -30.07 22.45
CA ARG A 14 38.11 -28.88 21.68
C ARG A 14 36.88 -28.00 21.55
N THR A 15 36.78 -26.97 22.39
CA THR A 15 35.74 -25.94 22.29
C THR A 15 35.71 -25.39 20.87
N ARG A 16 34.64 -25.69 20.12
CA ARG A 16 34.41 -25.11 18.79
C ARG A 16 34.06 -23.64 18.99
N TYR A 17 35.07 -22.78 18.93
CA TYR A 17 34.84 -21.35 18.94
C TYR A 17 34.32 -20.91 17.57
N TYR A 18 33.26 -20.10 17.55
CA TYR A 18 32.82 -19.48 16.32
C TYR A 18 33.89 -18.51 15.84
N THR A 19 34.50 -18.79 14.70
CA THR A 19 35.28 -17.82 13.93
C THR A 19 34.38 -17.30 12.83
N SER A 20 34.20 -15.98 12.77
CA SER A 20 33.52 -15.36 11.64
C SER A 20 34.24 -15.71 10.35
N PRO A 21 33.51 -16.01 9.25
CA PRO A 21 34.13 -16.12 7.94
C PRO A 21 35.04 -14.91 7.66
N PRO A 22 36.15 -15.09 6.92
CA PRO A 22 37.05 -14.00 6.61
C PRO A 22 36.28 -12.85 5.95
N ARG A 23 36.40 -11.65 6.53
CA ARG A 23 35.82 -10.44 5.95
C ARG A 23 36.53 -10.16 4.63
N ARG A 24 35.79 -10.04 3.54
CA ARG A 24 36.34 -9.48 2.30
C ARG A 24 36.53 -7.98 2.49
N ALA A 25 37.74 -7.49 2.19
CA ALA A 25 38.07 -6.07 2.31
C ALA A 25 37.45 -5.25 1.17
N ASP A 26 37.24 -5.89 0.02
CA ASP A 26 36.65 -5.26 -1.15
C ASP A 26 35.18 -4.89 -0.94
N SER A 27 34.77 -3.80 -1.58
CA SER A 27 33.37 -3.42 -1.66
C SER A 27 32.56 -4.48 -2.40
N TRP A 28 31.31 -4.67 -1.98
CA TRP A 28 30.37 -5.51 -2.72
C TRP A 28 30.13 -4.91 -4.13
N MET A 29 30.12 -5.77 -5.15
CA MET A 29 29.82 -5.42 -6.54
C MET A 29 28.74 -6.36 -7.11
N PRO A 30 27.80 -5.85 -7.91
CA PRO A 30 26.71 -6.63 -8.50
C PRO A 30 27.16 -7.40 -9.75
N GLU A 31 28.10 -8.35 -9.62
CA GLU A 31 28.65 -9.08 -10.78
C GLU A 31 27.81 -10.32 -11.19
N ARG A 32 26.77 -10.66 -10.43
CA ARG A 32 25.98 -11.88 -10.71
C ARG A 32 24.86 -11.59 -11.70
N PRO A 33 24.54 -12.55 -12.58
CA PRO A 33 23.36 -12.46 -13.42
C PRO A 33 22.09 -12.22 -12.59
N GLY A 34 21.40 -11.11 -12.87
CA GLY A 34 20.17 -10.71 -12.17
C GLY A 34 20.35 -9.74 -11.01
N GLU A 35 21.58 -9.33 -10.68
CA GLU A 35 21.82 -8.19 -9.79
C GLU A 35 21.58 -6.87 -10.53
N LEU A 36 21.17 -5.83 -9.80
CA LEU A 36 20.97 -4.49 -10.37
C LEU A 36 22.31 -3.76 -10.41
N ASP A 37 22.68 -3.25 -11.58
CA ASP A 37 23.93 -2.50 -11.78
C ASP A 37 23.93 -1.16 -11.03
N GLU A 38 22.74 -0.57 -10.83
CA GLU A 38 22.56 0.67 -10.08
C GLU A 38 22.02 0.43 -8.66
N PRO A 39 22.49 1.19 -7.66
CA PRO A 39 21.95 1.12 -6.32
C PRO A 39 20.48 1.56 -6.29
N GLY A 40 19.59 0.68 -5.81
CA GLY A 40 18.18 1.00 -5.60
C GLY A 40 17.25 -0.02 -6.25
N GLN A 41 15.94 0.25 -6.19
CA GLN A 41 14.93 -0.50 -6.95
C GLN A 41 14.59 0.26 -8.23
N PRO A 42 14.38 -0.42 -9.36
CA PRO A 42 13.99 0.25 -10.60
C PRO A 42 12.67 1.00 -10.41
N SER A 43 12.59 2.19 -11.00
CA SER A 43 11.40 3.05 -10.97
C SER A 43 10.87 3.27 -12.38
N GLY A 44 9.55 3.44 -12.53
CA GLY A 44 8.92 3.57 -13.84
C GLY A 44 7.43 3.24 -13.84
N ALA A 45 6.77 3.55 -14.96
CA ALA A 45 5.36 3.23 -15.15
C ALA A 45 5.13 1.71 -15.03
N GLY A 46 4.17 1.31 -14.20
CA GLY A 46 3.84 -0.11 -13.98
C GLY A 46 4.73 -0.85 -12.97
N LEU A 47 5.86 -0.28 -12.53
CA LEU A 47 6.75 -0.93 -11.55
C LEU A 47 6.25 -0.78 -10.10
N GLY A 48 5.35 0.17 -9.85
CA GLY A 48 4.77 0.43 -8.53
C GLY A 48 5.81 0.89 -7.50
N ASN A 49 5.38 1.03 -6.25
CA ASN A 49 6.26 1.35 -5.13
C ASN A 49 6.36 0.14 -4.21
N GLN A 50 7.57 -0.41 -4.07
CA GLN A 50 7.83 -1.55 -3.18
C GLN A 50 7.55 -1.14 -1.73
N GLY A 51 6.70 -1.90 -1.04
CA GLY A 51 6.31 -1.65 0.35
C GLY A 51 6.24 -2.95 1.13
N PRO A 52 6.66 -2.98 2.42
CA PRO A 52 6.65 -4.19 3.21
C PRO A 52 5.21 -4.68 3.51
N ASP A 53 5.04 -6.00 3.39
CA ASP A 53 3.92 -6.87 3.73
C ASP A 53 2.48 -6.33 3.50
N GLN A 54 1.93 -6.61 2.32
CA GLN A 54 0.53 -6.31 1.96
C GLN A 54 -0.49 -7.02 2.87
N GLY A 55 -0.12 -8.17 3.47
CA GLY A 55 -1.04 -9.00 4.23
C GLY A 55 -1.62 -8.31 5.47
N PHE A 56 -0.85 -7.44 6.12
CA PHE A 56 -1.34 -6.72 7.31
C PHE A 56 -2.41 -5.66 6.97
N ALA A 57 -2.37 -5.07 5.78
CA ALA A 57 -3.37 -4.10 5.33
C ALA A 57 -4.78 -4.72 5.27
N LEU A 58 -4.89 -5.98 4.82
CA LEU A 58 -6.17 -6.70 4.79
C LEU A 58 -6.76 -6.88 6.20
N ARG A 59 -5.91 -7.13 7.20
CA ARG A 59 -6.35 -7.22 8.61
C ARG A 59 -6.86 -5.88 9.12
N LEU A 60 -6.19 -4.78 8.78
CA LEU A 60 -6.63 -3.43 9.16
C LEU A 60 -7.93 -3.04 8.45
N ALA A 61 -8.11 -3.40 7.18
CA ALA A 61 -9.30 -3.11 6.39
C ALA A 61 -10.56 -3.72 6.99
N ARG A 62 -10.48 -4.93 7.55
CA ARG A 62 -11.60 -5.56 8.28
C ARG A 62 -12.12 -4.72 9.45
N ARG A 63 -11.29 -3.86 10.05
CA ARG A 63 -11.74 -2.95 11.13
C ARG A 63 -12.62 -1.80 10.64
N PHE A 64 -12.75 -1.63 9.33
CA PHE A 64 -13.62 -0.65 8.70
C PHE A 64 -14.94 -1.26 8.22
N ALA A 65 -15.16 -2.58 8.35
CA ALA A 65 -16.38 -3.23 7.89
C ALA A 65 -17.67 -2.56 8.42
N ASP A 66 -17.66 -2.18 9.70
CA ASP A 66 -18.81 -1.53 10.36
C ASP A 66 -18.75 0.02 10.32
N ARG A 67 -17.77 0.58 9.60
CA ARG A 67 -17.51 2.04 9.55
C ARG A 67 -17.67 2.61 8.16
N VAL A 68 -17.58 1.79 7.13
CA VAL A 68 -17.82 2.24 5.76
C VAL A 68 -19.32 2.38 5.52
N VAL A 69 -19.71 3.50 4.92
CA VAL A 69 -21.08 3.79 4.52
C VAL A 69 -21.25 3.33 3.08
N LEU A 70 -21.92 2.19 2.91
CA LEU A 70 -22.22 1.63 1.59
C LEU A 70 -23.54 2.18 1.06
N GLN A 71 -23.55 2.48 -0.24
CA GLN A 71 -24.75 2.81 -1.00
C GLN A 71 -25.25 1.58 -1.76
N ARG A 72 -26.47 1.69 -2.31
CA ARG A 72 -27.07 0.59 -3.09
C ARG A 72 -26.18 0.25 -4.28
N GLY A 73 -25.85 -1.05 -4.41
CA GLY A 73 -25.00 -1.57 -5.49
C GLY A 73 -23.51 -1.55 -5.17
N GLU A 74 -23.10 -1.10 -3.99
CA GLU A 74 -21.72 -1.22 -3.52
C GLU A 74 -21.55 -2.48 -2.67
N HIS A 75 -20.47 -3.22 -2.88
CA HIS A 75 -20.17 -4.45 -2.14
C HIS A 75 -18.97 -4.24 -1.21
N LEU A 76 -19.11 -4.68 0.05
CA LEU A 76 -18.07 -4.48 1.06
C LEU A 76 -16.70 -5.04 0.63
N ALA A 77 -16.67 -6.22 0.02
CA ALA A 77 -15.42 -6.87 -0.41
C ALA A 77 -14.64 -6.00 -1.40
N ASP A 78 -15.35 -5.40 -2.35
CA ASP A 78 -14.79 -4.53 -3.37
C ASP A 78 -14.28 -3.21 -2.79
N VAL A 79 -15.09 -2.58 -1.92
CA VAL A 79 -14.70 -1.36 -1.20
C VAL A 79 -13.43 -1.57 -0.39
N LEU A 80 -13.35 -2.69 0.34
CA LEU A 80 -12.14 -3.03 1.12
C LEU A 80 -10.93 -3.29 0.21
N ALA A 81 -11.11 -4.00 -0.91
CA ALA A 81 -10.03 -4.28 -1.86
C ALA A 81 -9.47 -2.98 -2.47
N GLY A 82 -10.35 -2.11 -2.97
CA GLY A 82 -9.97 -0.80 -3.50
C GLY A 82 -9.32 0.09 -2.43
N GLY A 83 -9.88 0.16 -1.23
CA GLY A 83 -9.31 0.92 -0.11
C GLY A 83 -7.91 0.44 0.30
N VAL A 84 -7.70 -0.88 0.34
CA VAL A 84 -6.37 -1.48 0.60
C VAL A 84 -5.37 -1.08 -0.47
N SER A 85 -5.75 -1.10 -1.75
CA SER A 85 -4.84 -0.72 -2.85
C SER A 85 -4.35 0.73 -2.73
N VAL A 86 -5.23 1.66 -2.35
CA VAL A 86 -4.91 3.08 -2.13
C VAL A 86 -4.07 3.26 -0.86
N ALA A 87 -4.42 2.56 0.22
CA ALA A 87 -3.67 2.59 1.47
C ALA A 87 -2.23 2.10 1.29
N LEU A 88 -2.04 1.02 0.51
CA LEU A 88 -0.71 0.51 0.18
C LEU A 88 0.08 1.54 -0.65
N LYS A 89 -0.55 2.20 -1.64
CA LYS A 89 0.09 3.29 -2.38
C LYS A 89 0.59 4.38 -1.42
N ARG A 90 -0.24 4.81 -0.46
CA ARG A 90 0.14 5.83 0.53
C ARG A 90 1.27 5.36 1.44
N ALA A 91 1.20 4.15 1.98
CA ALA A 91 2.23 3.60 2.85
C ALA A 91 3.60 3.54 2.16
N SER A 92 3.62 3.13 0.88
CA SER A 92 4.84 3.09 0.08
C SER A 92 5.40 4.49 -0.20
N LEU A 93 4.58 5.54 -0.35
CA LEU A 93 5.06 6.93 -0.48
C LEU A 93 5.82 7.43 0.76
N PHE A 94 5.54 6.82 1.91
CA PHE A 94 6.23 7.11 3.18
C PHE A 94 7.27 6.04 3.54
N SER A 95 7.60 5.13 2.62
CA SER A 95 8.58 4.06 2.80
C SER A 95 8.40 3.26 4.11
N ARG A 96 7.14 2.96 4.47
CA ARG A 96 6.80 2.25 5.71
C ARG A 96 5.71 1.19 5.48
N ALA A 97 5.52 0.34 6.48
CA ALA A 97 4.39 -0.59 6.52
C ALA A 97 3.04 0.16 6.58
N PRO A 98 1.95 -0.47 6.09
CA PRO A 98 0.61 0.10 6.19
C PRO A 98 0.14 0.21 7.64
N VAL A 99 -0.49 1.34 7.98
CA VAL A 99 -1.11 1.61 9.28
C VAL A 99 -2.59 1.96 9.11
N ILE A 100 -3.35 1.98 10.20
CA ILE A 100 -4.79 2.27 10.16
C ILE A 100 -5.10 3.61 9.46
N HIS A 101 -4.21 4.60 9.63
CA HIS A 101 -4.33 5.92 9.03
C HIS A 101 -4.28 5.93 7.50
N ASP A 102 -3.66 4.94 6.87
CA ASP A 102 -3.66 4.83 5.40
C ASP A 102 -5.02 4.44 4.86
N LEU A 103 -5.70 3.52 5.54
CA LEU A 103 -7.06 3.13 5.21
C LEU A 103 -8.04 4.25 5.53
N THR A 104 -7.86 4.96 6.65
CA THR A 104 -8.65 6.16 6.94
C THR A 104 -8.54 7.15 5.77
N ALA A 105 -7.33 7.47 5.32
CA ALA A 105 -7.13 8.36 4.19
C ALA A 105 -7.79 7.83 2.90
N ALA A 106 -7.60 6.54 2.58
CA ALA A 106 -8.19 5.92 1.39
C ALA A 106 -9.72 6.00 1.38
N PHE A 107 -10.37 5.62 2.49
CA PHE A 107 -11.82 5.65 2.60
C PHE A 107 -12.38 7.07 2.68
N THR A 108 -11.64 8.03 3.26
CA THR A 108 -12.01 9.46 3.21
C THR A 108 -11.95 10.02 1.80
N VAL A 109 -10.90 9.72 1.02
CA VAL A 109 -10.78 10.20 -0.38
C VAL A 109 -11.96 9.74 -1.23
N TRP A 110 -12.40 8.50 -1.03
CA TRP A 110 -13.55 7.91 -1.74
C TRP A 110 -14.89 8.14 -1.02
N GLY A 111 -14.95 8.96 0.03
CA GLY A 111 -16.22 9.30 0.70
C GLY A 111 -16.92 8.15 1.43
N PHE A 112 -16.27 6.99 1.61
CA PHE A 112 -16.84 5.83 2.32
C PHE A 112 -16.97 6.06 3.83
N LEU A 113 -16.39 7.14 4.39
CA LEU A 113 -16.56 7.52 5.80
C LEU A 113 -17.52 8.69 5.99
N SER A 114 -18.28 9.06 4.94
CA SER A 114 -19.30 10.11 4.99
C SER A 114 -20.69 9.49 4.96
N ASP A 115 -21.57 9.95 5.85
CA ASP A 115 -22.99 9.54 5.87
C ASP A 115 -23.78 10.14 4.70
N SER A 116 -23.26 11.18 4.05
CA SER A 116 -23.92 11.89 2.96
C SER A 116 -22.96 12.12 1.79
N PRO A 117 -22.46 11.05 1.13
CA PRO A 117 -21.54 11.18 0.03
C PRO A 117 -22.23 11.85 -1.19
N PRO A 118 -21.54 12.71 -1.95
CA PRO A 118 -22.11 13.32 -3.14
C PRO A 118 -22.61 12.28 -4.16
N PRO A 119 -23.83 12.41 -4.73
CA PRO A 119 -24.38 11.41 -5.64
C PRO A 119 -23.48 11.08 -6.84
N ALA A 120 -22.80 12.09 -7.40
CA ALA A 120 -21.85 11.88 -8.50
C ALA A 120 -20.63 11.02 -8.11
N LEU A 121 -20.20 11.08 -6.84
CA LEU A 121 -19.14 10.21 -6.32
C LEU A 121 -19.66 8.78 -6.07
N VAL A 122 -20.93 8.63 -5.69
CA VAL A 122 -21.58 7.31 -5.58
C VAL A 122 -21.62 6.61 -6.94
N GLU A 123 -22.10 7.30 -7.98
CA GLU A 123 -22.15 6.71 -9.33
C GLU A 123 -20.76 6.32 -9.84
N LEU A 124 -19.76 7.19 -9.63
CA LEU A 124 -18.37 6.89 -9.98
C LEU A 124 -17.84 5.64 -9.26
N ARG A 125 -18.11 5.50 -7.96
CA ARG A 125 -17.65 4.34 -7.18
C ARG A 125 -18.35 3.07 -7.58
N ARG A 126 -19.65 3.12 -7.88
CA ARG A 126 -20.42 1.97 -8.35
C ARG A 126 -19.81 1.36 -9.60
N GLU A 127 -19.35 2.18 -10.55
CA GLU A 127 -18.67 1.70 -11.75
C GLU A 127 -17.24 1.23 -11.45
N LEU A 128 -16.45 2.04 -10.72
CA LEU A 128 -15.02 1.76 -10.54
C LEU A 128 -14.71 0.60 -9.59
N PHE A 129 -15.55 0.38 -8.58
CA PHE A 129 -15.34 -0.66 -7.58
C PHE A 129 -16.10 -1.95 -7.92
N GLU A 130 -16.90 -2.00 -8.98
CA GLU A 130 -17.65 -3.21 -9.33
C GLU A 130 -16.70 -4.41 -9.51
N GLU A 131 -16.90 -5.45 -8.69
CA GLU A 131 -16.20 -6.74 -8.75
C GLU A 131 -14.67 -6.70 -8.60
N VAL A 132 -14.07 -5.57 -8.21
CA VAL A 132 -12.60 -5.42 -8.12
C VAL A 132 -11.93 -6.33 -7.07
N SER A 133 -12.70 -6.94 -6.17
CA SER A 133 -12.20 -7.98 -5.26
C SER A 133 -11.96 -9.33 -5.93
N ASN A 134 -12.53 -9.56 -7.11
CA ASN A 134 -12.30 -10.78 -7.89
C ASN A 134 -10.91 -10.73 -8.55
N PRO A 135 -10.06 -11.76 -8.38
CA PRO A 135 -8.71 -11.78 -8.94
C PRO A 135 -8.61 -11.55 -10.46
N HIS A 136 -9.67 -11.85 -11.22
CA HIS A 136 -9.71 -11.59 -12.65
C HIS A 136 -9.79 -10.10 -13.03
N HIS A 137 -10.20 -9.25 -12.08
CA HIS A 137 -10.37 -7.80 -12.26
C HIS A 137 -9.19 -7.00 -11.68
N TYR A 138 -7.99 -7.60 -11.71
CA TYR A 138 -6.78 -6.97 -11.20
C TYR A 138 -6.49 -5.65 -11.92
N ALA A 139 -6.74 -5.54 -13.22
CA ALA A 139 -6.49 -4.32 -13.98
C ALA A 139 -7.40 -3.17 -13.51
N GLU A 140 -8.67 -3.47 -13.28
CA GLU A 140 -9.69 -2.57 -12.75
C GLU A 140 -9.33 -2.11 -11.34
N LEU A 141 -8.95 -3.04 -10.46
CA LEU A 141 -8.46 -2.73 -9.12
C LEU A 141 -7.27 -1.76 -9.15
N ARG A 142 -6.37 -1.89 -10.12
CA ARG A 142 -5.19 -1.01 -10.27
C ARG A 142 -5.54 0.39 -10.78
N ARG A 143 -6.71 0.61 -11.38
CA ARG A 143 -7.19 1.96 -11.76
C ARG A 143 -7.52 2.80 -10.54
N ILE A 144 -8.12 2.21 -9.51
CA ILE A 144 -8.52 2.90 -8.27
C ILE A 144 -7.34 3.69 -7.64
N PRO A 145 -6.18 3.08 -7.32
CA PRO A 145 -5.05 3.82 -6.76
C PRO A 145 -4.34 4.69 -7.80
N ALA A 146 -4.47 4.43 -9.10
CA ALA A 146 -3.93 5.32 -10.13
C ALA A 146 -4.66 6.67 -10.15
N MET A 147 -5.98 6.65 -9.95
CA MET A 147 -6.82 7.85 -9.91
C MET A 147 -6.62 8.73 -8.67
N VAL A 148 -5.82 8.32 -7.67
CA VAL A 148 -5.55 9.15 -6.48
C VAL A 148 -4.13 9.74 -6.60
N PRO A 149 -3.97 11.04 -6.91
CA PRO A 149 -2.66 11.68 -7.05
C PRO A 149 -1.80 11.57 -5.78
N GLU A 150 -0.47 11.55 -5.93
CA GLU A 150 0.43 11.54 -4.78
C GLU A 150 0.22 12.75 -3.86
N LYS A 151 -0.05 13.93 -4.42
CA LYS A 151 -0.38 15.14 -3.64
C LYS A 151 -1.54 14.91 -2.68
N THR A 152 -2.56 14.16 -3.12
CA THR A 152 -3.74 13.83 -2.31
C THR A 152 -3.34 12.94 -1.13
N LEU A 153 -2.53 11.91 -1.39
CA LEU A 153 -2.12 10.94 -0.37
C LEU A 153 -1.15 11.53 0.68
N ARG A 154 -0.52 12.67 0.38
CA ARG A 154 0.34 13.41 1.30
C ARG A 154 -0.42 14.33 2.26
N PHE A 155 -1.71 14.62 2.02
CA PHE A 155 -2.50 15.40 2.97
C PHE A 155 -2.63 14.69 4.32
N SER A 156 -2.74 15.49 5.37
CA SER A 156 -3.02 15.00 6.72
C SER A 156 -4.46 14.46 6.83
N LEU A 157 -4.71 13.65 7.86
CA LEU A 157 -6.06 13.14 8.13
C LEU A 157 -7.05 14.22 8.56
N ASP A 158 -6.57 15.38 9.00
CA ASP A 158 -7.43 16.52 9.34
C ASP A 158 -7.79 17.35 8.11
N GLU A 159 -6.90 17.41 7.11
CA GLU A 159 -7.13 18.15 5.87
C GLU A 159 -8.01 17.39 4.88
N LEU A 160 -7.87 16.06 4.81
CA LEU A 160 -8.57 15.24 3.83
C LEU A 160 -10.10 15.39 3.90
N PRO A 161 -10.76 15.30 5.07
CA PRO A 161 -12.21 15.50 5.17
C PRO A 161 -12.63 16.88 4.68
N ARG A 162 -11.94 17.95 5.09
CA ARG A 162 -12.26 19.33 4.69
C ARG A 162 -12.16 19.52 3.17
N ARG A 163 -11.13 18.94 2.55
CA ARG A 163 -10.95 19.01 1.09
C ARG A 163 -11.95 18.14 0.35
N HIS A 164 -12.27 16.97 0.88
CA HIS A 164 -13.30 16.09 0.33
C HIS A 164 -14.67 16.79 0.33
N ASP A 165 -15.03 17.43 1.44
CA ASP A 165 -16.30 18.14 1.58
C ASP A 165 -16.38 19.39 0.70
N ALA A 166 -15.26 20.11 0.54
CA ALA A 166 -15.19 21.28 -0.33
C ALA A 166 -15.24 20.92 -1.82
N ASP A 167 -14.42 19.97 -2.25
CA ASP A 167 -14.37 19.48 -3.63
C ASP A 167 -13.65 18.13 -3.71
N TRP A 168 -14.42 17.04 -3.57
CA TRP A 168 -13.90 15.67 -3.70
C TRP A 168 -13.25 15.41 -5.06
N LYS A 169 -13.68 16.08 -6.14
CA LYS A 169 -13.10 15.85 -7.47
C LYS A 169 -11.65 16.30 -7.53
N SER A 170 -11.29 17.35 -6.79
CA SER A 170 -9.90 17.83 -6.69
C SER A 170 -8.94 16.80 -6.08
N LEU A 171 -9.47 15.81 -5.35
CA LEU A 171 -8.69 14.73 -4.73
C LEU A 171 -8.36 13.60 -5.71
N LEU A 172 -9.02 13.57 -6.88
CA LEU A 172 -8.91 12.51 -7.87
C LEU A 172 -8.37 13.05 -9.20
N ASP A 173 -7.71 12.19 -9.96
CA ASP A 173 -7.40 12.41 -11.36
C ASP A 173 -8.47 11.75 -12.23
N LEU A 174 -9.45 12.54 -12.64
CA LEU A 174 -10.59 12.10 -13.46
C LEU A 174 -10.29 12.10 -14.96
N SER A 175 -9.07 12.44 -15.39
CA SER A 175 -8.70 12.42 -16.82
C SER A 175 -8.62 10.99 -17.40
N HIS A 176 -8.50 9.99 -16.53
CA HIS A 176 -8.35 8.58 -16.89
C HIS A 176 -9.68 7.81 -16.95
N LEU A 177 -10.82 8.51 -16.97
CA LEU A 177 -12.13 7.86 -17.10
C LEU A 177 -12.24 7.14 -18.44
N PRO A 178 -12.70 5.87 -18.47
CA PRO A 178 -12.95 5.17 -19.72
C PRO A 178 -13.99 5.95 -20.54
N GLY A 179 -13.58 6.46 -21.72
CA GLY A 179 -14.45 7.22 -22.63
C GLY A 179 -14.02 8.66 -22.94
N THR A 180 -13.05 9.23 -22.22
CA THR A 180 -12.43 10.50 -22.63
C THR A 180 -11.26 10.25 -23.56
N VAL A 181 -11.51 10.34 -24.87
CA VAL A 181 -10.46 10.46 -25.88
C VAL A 181 -9.74 11.80 -25.62
N PRO A 182 -8.42 11.83 -25.42
CA PRO A 182 -7.69 13.09 -25.35
C PRO A 182 -7.82 13.82 -26.69
N SER A 183 -8.25 15.08 -26.64
CA SER A 183 -8.25 15.99 -27.80
C SER A 183 -6.84 16.46 -28.14
#